data_AF-A0A3B9AL87-F1
#
_entry.id   AF-A0A3B9AL87-F1
#
_cell.length_a   1.000
_cell.length_b   1.000
_cell.length_c   1.000
_cell.angle_alpha   90.00
_cell.angle_beta   90.00
_cell.angle_gamma   90.00
#
_symmetry.space_group_name_H-M   'P 1'
#
loop_
_entity.id
_entity.type
_entity.pdbx_description
1 polymer ?
#
loop_
_entity_poly.entity_id
_entity_poly.type
_entity_poly.pdbx_seq_one_letter_code
_entity_poly.pdbx_strand_id
1 'polypeptide(L)'
;MESDVPLRLGKALMQTSDYDGAKDQFLLYSETDEKVGRHFANVADFAIKNAKKEGQWQAKNEAINTAAADFGPAFYQSKVAFNSARTDIQPKGKPAGDIQGGNTNFLFVSQRSPDNDMLQKPVFLRSDMQNNRNEGPVSFSSNGRKVAFARNKFISGTRQIAETGMNMSIYLADIEDGVWQSPKAFPYNGSTFGTGFPCLSPDGTKLLFASTLPGGFGGWDIYISNWTASGWSEPRNLGTPLNTPGNEVTPYFDGDYIYFSSDWHKGIGGLDVFK
;
A
#
# COMPACT_ATOMS: atom_id res chain seq x y z
N MET A 1 -3.28 -28.97 16.78
CA MET A 1 -3.14 -27.64 16.17
C MET A 1 -2.84 -26.69 17.30
N GLU A 2 -1.62 -26.17 17.35
CA GLU A 2 -1.31 -25.07 18.25
C GLU A 2 -2.11 -23.84 17.79
N SER A 3 -2.62 -23.06 18.75
CA SER A 3 -3.59 -22.02 18.49
C SER A 3 -2.89 -20.68 18.25
N ASP A 4 -3.08 -20.07 17.08
CA ASP A 4 -2.61 -18.71 16.79
C ASP A 4 -3.49 -17.62 17.45
N VAL A 5 -4.49 -18.00 18.24
CA VAL A 5 -5.41 -17.06 18.89
C VAL A 5 -4.66 -16.04 19.77
N PRO A 6 -3.71 -16.41 20.64
CA PRO A 6 -2.98 -15.44 21.46
C PRO A 6 -2.19 -14.45 20.60
N LEU A 7 -1.53 -14.91 19.53
CA LEU A 7 -0.81 -14.01 18.60
C LEU A 7 -1.76 -12.99 17.96
N ARG A 8 -2.91 -13.44 17.45
CA ARG A 8 -3.88 -12.57 16.79
C ARG A 8 -4.51 -11.58 17.75
N LEU A 9 -4.86 -12.03 18.96
CA LEU A 9 -5.41 -11.18 20.00
C LEU A 9 -4.38 -10.14 20.45
N GLY A 10 -3.12 -10.53 20.67
CA GLY A 10 -2.04 -9.60 21.02
C GLY A 10 -1.84 -8.52 19.96
N LYS A 11 -1.86 -8.89 18.67
CA LYS A 11 -1.81 -7.91 17.56
C LYS A 11 -3.01 -6.97 17.55
N ALA A 12 -4.22 -7.46 17.84
CA ALA A 12 -5.42 -6.63 17.92
C ALA A 12 -5.35 -5.64 19.11
N LEU A 13 -4.90 -6.09 20.27
CA LEU A 13 -4.72 -5.27 21.46
C LEU A 13 -3.68 -4.16 21.24
N MET A 14 -2.58 -4.45 20.53
CA MET A 14 -1.62 -3.44 20.10
C MET A 14 -2.26 -2.32 19.26
N GLN A 15 -3.17 -2.66 18.34
CA GLN A 15 -3.85 -1.66 17.49
C GLN A 15 -4.80 -0.75 18.30
N THR A 16 -5.31 -1.24 19.43
CA THR A 16 -6.14 -0.45 20.36
C THR A 16 -5.32 0.19 21.49
N SER A 17 -3.98 0.17 21.39
CA SER A 17 -3.04 0.70 22.40
C SER A 17 -3.09 0.00 23.77
N ASP A 18 -3.67 -1.19 23.87
CA ASP A 18 -3.59 -2.04 25.06
C ASP A 18 -2.30 -2.88 25.00
N TYR A 19 -1.17 -2.23 25.25
CA TYR A 19 0.14 -2.84 25.09
C TYR A 19 0.49 -3.85 26.19
N ASP A 20 0.00 -3.62 27.42
CA ASP A 20 0.19 -4.56 28.53
C ASP A 20 -0.58 -5.85 28.26
N GLY A 21 -1.87 -5.75 27.89
CA GLY A 21 -2.66 -6.91 27.48
C GLY A 21 -2.07 -7.61 26.25
N ALA A 22 -1.58 -6.85 25.27
CA ALA A 22 -0.90 -7.43 24.11
C ALA A 22 0.35 -8.24 24.51
N LYS A 23 1.19 -7.70 25.39
CA LYS A 23 2.39 -8.37 25.88
C LYS A 23 2.07 -9.71 26.55
N ASP A 24 1.04 -9.75 27.40
CA ASP A 24 0.62 -10.99 28.06
C ASP A 24 0.21 -12.06 27.03
N GLN A 25 -0.52 -11.67 25.99
CA GLN A 25 -0.89 -12.59 24.90
C GLN A 25 0.32 -13.08 24.09
N PHE A 26 1.32 -12.23 23.85
CA PHE A 26 2.54 -12.62 23.14
C PHE A 26 3.43 -13.54 23.98
N LEU A 27 3.51 -13.33 25.29
CA LEU A 27 4.21 -14.22 26.20
C LEU A 27 3.50 -15.59 26.27
N LEU A 28 2.18 -15.61 26.30
CA LEU A 28 1.42 -16.86 26.17
C LEU A 28 1.70 -17.55 24.82
N TYR A 29 1.73 -16.80 23.72
CA TYR A 29 2.09 -17.35 22.40
C TYR A 29 3.53 -17.87 22.34
N SER A 30 4.43 -17.36 23.18
CA SER A 30 5.82 -17.82 23.21
C SER A 30 5.98 -19.28 23.67
N GLU A 31 4.94 -19.87 24.27
CA GLU A 31 4.88 -21.30 24.56
C GLU A 31 4.67 -22.15 23.30
N THR A 32 4.13 -21.54 22.23
CA THR A 32 3.93 -22.15 20.89
C THR A 32 5.11 -21.84 19.97
N ASP A 33 5.46 -20.56 19.82
CA ASP A 33 6.63 -20.11 19.06
C ASP A 33 7.41 -19.10 19.90
N GLU A 34 8.47 -19.57 20.55
CA GLU A 34 9.29 -18.75 21.44
C GLU A 34 9.85 -17.52 20.73
N LYS A 35 10.27 -17.66 19.47
CA LYS A 35 10.92 -16.58 18.71
C LYS A 35 9.90 -15.49 18.37
N VAL A 36 8.75 -15.86 17.83
CA VAL A 36 7.71 -14.91 17.43
C VAL A 36 7.06 -14.28 18.66
N GLY A 37 6.70 -15.08 19.68
CA GLY A 37 6.09 -14.59 20.91
C GLY A 37 7.00 -13.60 21.65
N ARG A 38 8.29 -13.94 21.84
CA ARG A 38 9.24 -13.03 22.48
C ARG A 38 9.54 -11.80 21.63
N HIS A 39 9.57 -11.92 20.30
CA HIS A 39 9.71 -10.76 19.42
C HIS A 39 8.60 -9.73 19.69
N PHE A 40 7.33 -10.15 19.61
CA PHE A 40 6.21 -9.23 19.80
C PHE A 40 6.04 -8.75 21.24
N ALA A 41 6.40 -9.56 22.25
CA ALA A 41 6.48 -9.08 23.63
C ALA A 41 7.49 -7.93 23.78
N ASN A 42 8.64 -8.00 23.10
CA ASN A 42 9.62 -6.92 23.06
C ASN A 42 9.13 -5.69 22.28
N VAL A 43 8.31 -5.89 21.23
CA VAL A 43 7.65 -4.79 20.52
C VAL A 43 6.64 -4.09 21.42
N ALA A 44 5.85 -4.84 22.20
CA ALA A 44 4.94 -4.26 23.19
C ALA A 44 5.69 -3.46 24.27
N ASP A 45 6.81 -3.96 24.78
CA ASP A 45 7.68 -3.20 25.70
C ASP A 45 8.23 -1.91 25.08
N PHE A 46 8.55 -1.94 23.78
CA PHE A 46 8.93 -0.74 23.05
C PHE A 46 7.75 0.24 22.96
N ALA A 47 6.54 -0.22 22.62
CA ALA A 47 5.36 0.61 22.52
C ALA A 47 5.00 1.27 23.86
N ILE A 48 5.00 0.53 24.97
CA ILE A 48 4.77 1.05 26.33
C ILE A 48 5.69 2.24 26.65
N LYS A 49 6.96 2.14 26.25
CA LYS A 49 7.98 3.19 26.51
C LYS A 49 7.87 4.39 25.56
N ASN A 50 7.32 4.22 24.36
CA ASN A 50 7.41 5.23 23.31
C ASN A 50 6.06 5.85 22.90
N ALA A 51 4.93 5.19 23.11
CA ALA A 51 3.62 5.66 22.66
C ALA A 51 3.16 6.97 23.33
N LYS A 52 3.72 7.31 24.50
CA LYS A 52 3.45 8.57 25.21
C LYS A 52 4.35 9.74 24.80
N LYS A 53 5.32 9.51 23.90
CA LYS A 53 6.19 10.59 23.41
C LYS A 53 5.41 11.48 22.46
N GLU A 54 5.69 12.79 22.49
CA GLU A 54 5.11 13.72 21.53
C GLU A 54 5.58 13.35 20.11
N GLY A 55 4.61 13.27 19.19
CA GLY A 55 4.90 13.03 17.78
C GLY A 55 5.63 14.21 17.16
N GLN A 56 6.54 13.94 16.22
CA GLN A 56 7.21 14.99 15.44
C GLN A 56 6.26 15.70 14.47
N TRP A 57 5.12 15.09 14.19
CA TRP A 57 4.15 15.54 13.20
C TRP A 57 2.75 15.52 13.79
N GLN A 58 1.94 16.50 13.41
CA GLN A 58 0.51 16.54 13.73
C GLN A 58 -0.29 16.29 12.45
N ALA A 59 -1.11 15.24 12.47
CA ALA A 59 -2.09 15.01 11.41
C ALA A 59 -3.29 15.95 11.58
N LYS A 60 -3.77 16.53 10.48
CA LYS A 60 -4.96 17.37 10.43
C LYS A 60 -5.87 16.86 9.33
N ASN A 61 -7.18 17.03 9.52
CA ASN A 61 -8.13 16.72 8.47
C ASN A 61 -7.99 17.70 7.31
N GLU A 62 -8.00 17.17 6.09
CA GLU A 62 -8.06 17.96 4.87
C GLU A 62 -9.49 18.42 4.59
N ALA A 63 -9.65 19.53 3.87
CA ALA A 63 -10.97 20.09 3.53
C ALA A 63 -11.82 19.15 2.65
N ILE A 64 -11.16 18.19 2.00
CA ILE A 64 -11.78 17.21 1.11
C ILE A 64 -12.19 15.92 1.82
N ASN A 65 -11.85 15.72 3.10
CA ASN A 65 -12.13 14.48 3.81
C ASN A 65 -13.63 14.17 3.83
N THR A 66 -13.97 12.89 3.68
CA THR A 66 -15.35 12.39 3.78
C THR A 66 -15.38 11.18 4.70
N ALA A 67 -16.58 10.63 4.95
CA ALA A 67 -16.72 9.36 5.67
C ALA A 67 -16.32 8.13 4.82
N ALA A 68 -16.08 8.30 3.52
CA ALA A 68 -15.64 7.22 2.65
C ALA A 68 -14.17 6.88 2.89
N ALA A 69 -13.79 5.64 2.55
CA ALA A 69 -12.40 5.21 2.60
C ALA A 69 -11.60 5.83 1.45
N ASP A 70 -10.49 6.48 1.81
CA ASP A 70 -9.47 7.00 0.91
C ASP A 70 -8.15 6.27 1.19
N PHE A 71 -7.38 5.93 0.15
CA PHE A 71 -6.12 5.20 0.30
C PHE A 71 -5.14 5.49 -0.84
N GLY A 72 -3.89 5.05 -0.66
CA GLY A 72 -2.85 5.12 -1.70
C GLY A 72 -2.55 6.54 -2.22
N PRO A 73 -2.34 7.55 -1.35
CA PRO A 73 -1.97 8.87 -1.82
C PRO A 73 -0.61 8.84 -2.53
N ALA A 74 -0.49 9.58 -3.62
CA ALA A 74 0.72 9.71 -4.41
C ALA A 74 0.89 11.14 -4.92
N PHE A 75 2.13 11.62 -4.93
CA PHE A 75 2.45 12.89 -5.57
C PHE A 75 2.39 12.75 -7.09
N TYR A 76 1.69 13.67 -7.74
CA TYR A 76 1.68 13.83 -9.18
C TYR A 76 2.01 15.28 -9.50
N GLN A 77 3.30 15.57 -9.70
CA GLN A 77 3.82 16.94 -9.77
C GLN A 77 3.39 17.74 -8.52
N SER A 78 2.73 18.89 -8.69
CA SER A 78 2.21 19.72 -7.58
C SER A 78 0.87 19.21 -7.01
N LYS A 79 0.34 18.10 -7.50
CA LYS A 79 -0.96 17.54 -7.14
C LYS A 79 -0.82 16.30 -6.28
N VAL A 80 -1.90 15.93 -5.61
CA VAL A 80 -2.04 14.66 -4.89
C VAL A 80 -3.07 13.82 -5.62
N ALA A 81 -2.66 12.64 -6.10
CA ALA A 81 -3.54 11.59 -6.59
C ALA A 81 -3.85 10.62 -5.45
N PHE A 82 -5.06 10.06 -5.41
CA PHE A 82 -5.46 9.11 -4.39
C PHE A 82 -6.65 8.26 -4.85
N ASN A 83 -6.80 7.08 -4.25
CA ASN A 83 -7.96 6.23 -4.41
C ASN A 83 -9.04 6.62 -3.41
N SER A 84 -10.30 6.59 -3.85
CA SER A 84 -11.42 6.98 -2.99
C SER A 84 -12.70 6.22 -3.36
N ALA A 85 -13.41 5.75 -2.32
CA ALA A 85 -14.74 5.16 -2.43
C ALA A 85 -15.87 6.20 -2.26
N ARG A 86 -15.55 7.50 -2.32
CA ARG A 86 -16.52 8.60 -2.15
C ARG A 86 -17.65 8.54 -3.18
N THR A 87 -18.83 9.01 -2.76
CA THR A 87 -20.05 8.99 -3.57
C THR A 87 -20.60 10.38 -3.89
N ASP A 88 -20.04 11.44 -3.31
CA ASP A 88 -20.40 12.84 -3.55
C ASP A 88 -19.94 13.36 -4.92
N ILE A 89 -19.02 12.65 -5.59
CA ILE A 89 -18.55 12.93 -6.95
C ILE A 89 -18.73 11.68 -7.82
N GLN A 90 -19.67 11.74 -8.77
CA GLN A 90 -20.05 10.61 -9.61
C GLN A 90 -19.56 10.78 -11.06
N PRO A 91 -19.16 9.69 -11.75
CA PRO A 91 -18.90 9.74 -13.18
C PRO A 91 -20.12 10.19 -13.96
N LYS A 92 -19.89 10.91 -15.07
CA LYS A 92 -20.94 11.17 -16.06
C LYS A 92 -21.14 9.91 -16.91
N GLY A 93 -22.37 9.38 -16.93
CA GLY A 93 -22.74 8.16 -17.63
C GLY A 93 -22.68 6.93 -16.72
N LYS A 94 -23.82 6.26 -16.52
CA LYS A 94 -23.88 4.97 -15.83
C LYS A 94 -23.22 3.91 -16.71
N PRO A 95 -22.19 3.18 -16.26
CA PRO A 95 -21.77 1.96 -16.93
C PRO A 95 -22.90 0.94 -16.84
N ALA A 96 -23.23 0.30 -17.97
CA ALA A 96 -24.20 -0.79 -17.97
C ALA A 96 -23.65 -1.98 -17.15
N GLY A 97 -24.43 -2.50 -16.21
CA GLY A 97 -24.13 -3.75 -15.51
C GLY A 97 -23.54 -3.63 -14.11
N ASP A 98 -23.83 -2.55 -13.36
CA ASP A 98 -23.46 -2.49 -11.94
C ASP A 98 -24.14 -3.64 -11.17
N ILE A 99 -23.32 -4.58 -10.72
CA ILE A 99 -23.68 -5.52 -9.66
C ILE A 99 -23.94 -4.67 -8.42
N GLN A 100 -25.20 -4.63 -7.99
CA GLN A 100 -25.59 -4.06 -6.70
C GLN A 100 -24.74 -4.69 -5.59
N GLY A 101 -23.94 -3.87 -4.90
CA GLY A 101 -23.22 -4.24 -3.68
C GLY A 101 -21.69 -4.33 -3.72
N GLY A 102 -21.01 -3.87 -4.79
CA GLY A 102 -19.54 -3.90 -4.87
C GLY A 102 -18.83 -2.67 -4.28
N ASN A 103 -17.81 -2.88 -3.45
CA ASN A 103 -16.83 -1.87 -3.03
C ASN A 103 -16.06 -1.36 -4.26
N THR A 104 -16.51 -0.26 -4.86
CA THR A 104 -15.84 0.38 -6.01
C THR A 104 -15.08 1.61 -5.53
N ASN A 105 -13.87 1.79 -6.05
CA ASN A 105 -13.11 3.02 -5.87
C ASN A 105 -12.65 3.56 -7.22
N PHE A 106 -12.40 4.87 -7.26
CA PHE A 106 -11.86 5.58 -8.41
C PHE A 106 -10.59 6.34 -8.01
N LEU A 107 -9.75 6.60 -9.00
CA LEU A 107 -8.62 7.52 -8.84
C LEU A 107 -9.10 8.97 -8.99
N PHE A 108 -8.78 9.75 -7.97
CA PHE A 108 -8.98 11.19 -7.91
C PHE A 108 -7.65 11.92 -7.90
N VAL A 109 -7.69 13.19 -8.30
CA VAL A 109 -6.57 14.12 -8.17
C VAL A 109 -7.06 15.44 -7.60
N SER A 110 -6.28 16.01 -6.68
CA SER A 110 -6.53 17.31 -6.07
C SER A 110 -5.25 18.16 -6.09
N GLN A 111 -5.42 19.47 -6.10
CA GLN A 111 -4.35 20.46 -6.01
C GLN A 111 -4.41 21.12 -4.62
N ARG A 112 -3.25 21.36 -4.00
CA ARG A 112 -3.17 22.23 -2.82
C ARG A 112 -3.47 23.67 -3.22
N SER A 113 -4.36 24.31 -2.48
CA SER A 113 -4.67 25.73 -2.64
C SER A 113 -3.49 26.59 -2.15
N PRO A 114 -3.02 27.57 -2.93
CA PRO A 114 -1.97 28.48 -2.48
C PRO A 114 -2.43 29.42 -1.35
N ASP A 115 -3.75 29.60 -1.17
CA ASP A 115 -4.29 30.59 -0.24
C ASP A 115 -4.39 30.08 1.20
N ASN A 116 -4.65 28.78 1.38
CA ASN A 116 -4.90 28.19 2.70
C ASN A 116 -4.20 26.84 2.93
N ASP A 117 -3.37 26.39 1.98
CA ASP A 117 -2.62 25.14 2.04
C ASP A 117 -3.49 23.87 2.26
N MET A 118 -4.79 23.96 1.94
CA MET A 118 -5.70 22.82 1.97
C MET A 118 -5.89 22.22 0.58
N LEU A 119 -6.21 20.94 0.51
CA LEU A 119 -6.61 20.31 -0.76
C LEU A 119 -7.94 20.91 -1.28
N GLN A 120 -7.96 21.20 -2.58
CA GLN A 120 -9.15 21.68 -3.29
C GLN A 120 -10.05 20.51 -3.68
N LYS A 121 -11.31 20.80 -4.06
CA LYS A 121 -12.28 19.78 -4.48
C LYS A 121 -11.65 18.86 -5.55
N PRO A 122 -11.59 17.53 -5.31
CA PRO A 122 -10.93 16.62 -6.22
C PRO A 122 -11.74 16.43 -7.50
N VAL A 123 -11.05 16.02 -8.57
CA VAL A 123 -11.65 15.57 -9.83
C VAL A 123 -11.15 14.16 -10.14
N PHE A 124 -11.84 13.44 -11.03
CA PHE A 124 -11.32 12.15 -11.50
C PHE A 124 -9.95 12.36 -12.16
N LEU A 125 -8.99 11.52 -11.79
CA LEU A 125 -7.64 11.57 -12.35
C LEU A 125 -7.65 11.24 -13.85
N ARG A 126 -8.52 10.30 -14.25
CA ARG A 126 -8.65 9.85 -15.64
C ARG A 126 -10.07 10.10 -16.14
N SER A 127 -10.17 10.53 -17.40
CA SER A 127 -11.46 10.72 -18.09
C SER A 127 -12.08 9.41 -18.59
N ASP A 128 -11.29 8.34 -18.75
CA ASP A 128 -11.74 7.03 -19.22
C ASP A 128 -12.34 6.17 -18.09
N MET A 129 -13.60 6.45 -17.75
CA MET A 129 -14.28 5.81 -16.62
C MET A 129 -14.48 4.29 -16.73
N GLN A 130 -14.33 3.70 -17.93
CA GLN A 130 -14.43 2.25 -18.12
C GLN A 130 -13.23 1.49 -17.54
N ASN A 131 -12.03 2.06 -17.63
CA ASN A 131 -10.80 1.40 -17.15
C ASN A 131 -10.35 1.91 -15.78
N ASN A 132 -10.91 3.02 -15.28
CA ASN A 132 -10.48 3.68 -14.05
C ASN A 132 -11.17 3.15 -12.76
N ARG A 133 -11.74 1.94 -12.78
CA ARG A 133 -12.40 1.32 -11.61
C ARG A 133 -11.43 0.35 -10.92
N ASN A 134 -11.26 0.50 -9.60
CA ASN A 134 -10.42 -0.38 -8.78
C ASN A 134 -8.95 -0.47 -9.26
N GLU A 135 -8.44 0.61 -9.86
CA GLU A 135 -7.01 0.78 -10.16
C GLU A 135 -6.37 1.55 -9.03
N GLY A 136 -5.27 1.05 -8.48
CA GLY A 136 -4.52 1.72 -7.42
C GLY A 136 -3.95 0.72 -6.42
N PRO A 137 -2.96 1.14 -5.61
CA PRO A 137 -2.37 2.48 -5.57
C PRO A 137 -1.56 2.82 -6.84
N VAL A 138 -1.31 4.12 -7.05
CA VAL A 138 -0.56 4.68 -8.19
C VAL A 138 0.77 5.27 -7.73
N SER A 139 1.74 5.39 -8.63
CA SER A 139 2.99 6.11 -8.42
C SER A 139 3.46 6.73 -9.73
N PHE A 140 4.01 7.95 -9.66
CA PHE A 140 4.44 8.73 -10.83
C PHE A 140 5.94 8.99 -10.79
N SER A 141 6.56 9.07 -11.97
CA SER A 141 7.88 9.72 -12.08
C SER A 141 7.75 11.22 -11.76
N SER A 142 8.83 11.86 -11.28
CA SER A 142 8.82 13.27 -10.85
C SER A 142 8.37 14.25 -11.95
N ASN A 143 8.73 13.96 -13.19
CA ASN A 143 8.32 14.74 -14.36
C ASN A 143 6.85 14.50 -14.79
N GLY A 144 6.15 13.55 -14.17
CA GLY A 144 4.76 13.22 -14.47
C GLY A 144 4.54 12.48 -15.79
N ARG A 145 5.61 11.97 -16.44
CA ARG A 145 5.52 11.29 -17.75
C ARG A 145 5.37 9.78 -17.68
N LYS A 146 5.53 9.17 -16.51
CA LYS A 146 5.32 7.74 -16.28
C LYS A 146 4.44 7.53 -15.07
N VAL A 147 3.64 6.47 -15.13
CA VAL A 147 2.85 5.99 -14.01
C VAL A 147 2.99 4.48 -13.89
N ALA A 148 3.10 4.00 -12.66
CA ALA A 148 2.92 2.61 -12.29
C ALA A 148 1.70 2.51 -11.36
N PHE A 149 0.89 1.49 -11.52
CA PHE A 149 -0.35 1.34 -10.75
C PHE A 149 -0.73 -0.13 -10.59
N ALA A 150 -1.35 -0.46 -9.46
CA ALA A 150 -1.83 -1.82 -9.22
C ALA A 150 -3.26 -2.02 -9.73
N ARG A 151 -3.61 -3.24 -10.11
CA ARG A 151 -4.99 -3.69 -10.34
C ARG A 151 -5.23 -5.00 -9.60
N ASN A 152 -6.44 -5.18 -9.08
CA ASN A 152 -6.86 -6.49 -8.57
C ASN A 152 -7.13 -7.44 -9.73
N LYS A 153 -6.60 -8.66 -9.65
CA LYS A 153 -6.87 -9.74 -10.58
C LYS A 153 -8.29 -10.29 -10.32
N PHE A 154 -9.29 -9.73 -10.98
CA PHE A 154 -10.62 -10.33 -11.00
C PHE A 154 -10.61 -11.54 -11.95
N ILE A 155 -10.67 -12.76 -11.42
CA ILE A 155 -11.03 -13.95 -12.20
C ILE A 155 -12.53 -14.19 -12.00
N SER A 156 -13.33 -13.97 -13.05
CA SER A 156 -14.75 -14.31 -13.03
C SER A 156 -14.94 -15.83 -12.91
N GLY A 157 -15.82 -16.29 -12.03
CA GLY A 157 -16.28 -17.69 -11.99
C GLY A 157 -15.63 -18.63 -10.97
N THR A 158 -14.73 -18.16 -10.10
CA THR A 158 -14.24 -18.94 -8.95
C THR A 158 -14.61 -18.25 -7.64
N ARG A 159 -15.46 -18.91 -6.85
CA ARG A 159 -15.79 -18.53 -5.47
C ARG A 159 -14.53 -18.74 -4.64
N GLN A 160 -13.87 -17.66 -4.23
CA GLN A 160 -12.69 -17.75 -3.38
C GLN A 160 -13.11 -18.13 -1.96
N ILE A 161 -12.71 -19.33 -1.55
CA ILE A 161 -12.42 -19.61 -0.14
C ILE A 161 -11.36 -18.59 0.27
N ALA A 162 -11.55 -17.96 1.42
CA ALA A 162 -10.63 -16.96 1.96
C ALA A 162 -9.28 -17.61 2.30
N GLU A 163 -8.42 -17.76 1.30
CA GLU A 163 -6.98 -17.68 1.52
C GLU A 163 -6.60 -16.20 1.37
N THR A 164 -6.09 -15.65 2.45
CA THR A 164 -5.72 -14.25 2.63
C THR A 164 -4.67 -13.83 1.60
N GLY A 165 -5.06 -13.07 0.57
CA GLY A 165 -4.10 -12.48 -0.36
C GLY A 165 -4.74 -11.54 -1.38
N MET A 166 -4.25 -10.30 -1.44
CA MET A 166 -4.55 -9.38 -2.54
C MET A 166 -3.78 -9.85 -3.79
N ASN A 167 -4.45 -10.54 -4.72
CA ASN A 167 -3.87 -10.91 -6.02
C ASN A 167 -3.78 -9.67 -6.92
N MET A 168 -2.84 -8.78 -6.62
CA MET A 168 -2.56 -7.57 -7.38
C MET A 168 -1.59 -7.84 -8.53
N SER A 169 -1.69 -7.03 -9.58
CA SER A 169 -0.69 -6.94 -10.65
C SER A 169 -0.36 -5.49 -10.94
N ILE A 170 0.92 -5.20 -11.18
CA ILE A 170 1.39 -3.86 -11.54
C ILE A 170 1.27 -3.66 -13.04
N TYR A 171 0.78 -2.50 -13.43
CA TYR A 171 0.79 -2.00 -14.80
C TYR A 171 1.58 -0.70 -14.85
N LEU A 172 2.17 -0.41 -16.00
CA LEU A 172 2.90 0.82 -16.27
C LEU A 172 2.39 1.47 -17.55
N ALA A 173 2.36 2.79 -17.58
CA ALA A 173 2.01 3.57 -18.77
C ALA A 173 2.90 4.82 -18.87
N ASP A 174 3.13 5.26 -20.10
CA ASP A 174 3.60 6.62 -20.35
C ASP A 174 2.41 7.58 -20.29
N ILE A 175 2.67 8.84 -19.95
CA ILE A 175 1.65 9.89 -19.86
C ILE A 175 1.95 10.96 -20.91
N GLU A 176 0.99 11.18 -21.80
CA GLU A 176 1.02 12.22 -22.83
C GLU A 176 -0.24 13.08 -22.67
N ASP A 177 -0.05 14.40 -22.48
CA ASP A 177 -1.13 15.37 -22.25
C ASP A 177 -2.13 14.96 -21.14
N GLY A 178 -1.62 14.32 -20.09
CA GLY A 178 -2.41 13.82 -18.95
C GLY A 178 -3.16 12.52 -19.22
N VAL A 179 -3.00 11.92 -20.41
CA VAL A 179 -3.62 10.66 -20.81
C VAL A 179 -2.61 9.52 -20.70
N TRP A 180 -3.02 8.42 -20.08
CA TRP A 180 -2.19 7.23 -19.93
C TRP A 180 -2.18 6.45 -21.25
N GLN A 181 -1.00 6.32 -21.84
CA GLN A 181 -0.78 5.68 -23.12
C GLN A 181 -0.45 4.19 -22.95
N SER A 182 -1.20 3.37 -23.67
CA SER A 182 -0.99 1.92 -23.82
C SER A 182 -0.48 1.21 -22.54
N PRO A 183 -1.26 1.15 -21.44
CA PRO A 183 -0.81 0.52 -20.21
C PRO A 183 -0.35 -0.93 -20.43
N LYS A 184 0.86 -1.26 -19.99
CA LYS A 184 1.48 -2.58 -20.13
C LYS A 184 1.61 -3.23 -18.76
N ALA A 185 1.34 -4.54 -18.69
CA ALA A 185 1.61 -5.30 -17.48
C ALA A 185 3.12 -5.31 -17.19
N PHE A 186 3.49 -5.18 -15.91
CA PHE A 186 4.84 -5.44 -15.47
C PHE A 186 5.19 -6.91 -15.78
N PRO A 187 6.32 -7.21 -16.45
CA PRO A 187 6.61 -8.55 -16.98
C PRO A 187 6.78 -9.63 -15.89
N TYR A 188 7.05 -9.24 -14.64
CA TYR A 188 7.24 -10.15 -13.52
C TYR A 188 6.02 -10.30 -12.61
N ASN A 189 4.84 -9.88 -13.08
CA ASN A 189 3.60 -10.22 -12.39
C ASN A 189 3.38 -11.75 -12.37
N GLY A 190 2.94 -12.26 -11.23
CA GLY A 190 2.65 -13.68 -11.01
C GLY A 190 1.18 -14.06 -11.15
N SER A 191 0.93 -15.35 -11.36
CA SER A 191 -0.43 -15.90 -11.27
C SER A 191 -0.77 -16.45 -9.88
N THR A 192 0.24 -16.78 -9.07
CA THR A 192 0.17 -17.45 -7.76
C THR A 192 0.66 -16.58 -6.60
N PHE A 193 1.04 -15.33 -6.86
CA PHE A 193 1.51 -14.36 -5.86
C PHE A 193 1.05 -12.95 -6.22
N GLY A 194 0.99 -12.07 -5.22
CA GLY A 194 0.64 -10.67 -5.40
C GLY A 194 1.86 -9.83 -5.80
N THR A 195 1.66 -8.88 -6.72
CA THR A 195 2.64 -7.86 -7.09
C THR A 195 1.93 -6.50 -7.10
N GLY A 196 2.29 -5.61 -6.19
CA GLY A 196 1.54 -4.39 -5.96
C GLY A 196 2.34 -3.30 -5.25
N PHE A 197 1.64 -2.26 -4.79
CA PHE A 197 2.26 -1.11 -4.12
C PHE A 197 3.46 -0.51 -4.91
N PRO A 198 3.28 -0.16 -6.19
CA PRO A 198 4.39 0.33 -7.00
C PRO A 198 4.89 1.69 -6.51
N CYS A 199 6.19 1.90 -6.65
CA CYS A 199 6.87 3.17 -6.47
C CYS A 199 7.92 3.35 -7.57
N LEU A 200 7.70 4.31 -8.46
CA LEU A 200 8.69 4.71 -9.46
C LEU A 200 9.73 5.62 -8.81
N SER A 201 11.00 5.46 -9.21
CA SER A 201 12.02 6.46 -8.90
C SER A 201 11.72 7.80 -9.57
N PRO A 202 12.28 8.92 -9.09
CA PRO A 202 12.05 10.23 -9.67
C PRO A 202 12.28 10.31 -11.19
N ASP A 203 13.28 9.63 -11.71
CA ASP A 203 13.61 9.56 -13.15
C ASP A 203 12.78 8.52 -13.92
N GLY A 204 12.02 7.67 -13.22
CA GLY A 204 11.21 6.59 -13.77
C GLY A 204 12.01 5.38 -14.27
N THR A 205 13.29 5.25 -13.90
CA THR A 205 14.15 4.13 -14.33
C THR A 205 14.22 2.98 -13.32
N LYS A 206 13.66 3.14 -12.12
CA LYS A 206 13.55 2.10 -11.11
C LYS A 206 12.10 1.95 -10.69
N LEU A 207 11.70 0.72 -10.43
CA LEU A 207 10.42 0.37 -9.84
C LEU A 207 10.71 -0.38 -8.54
N LEU A 208 10.43 0.27 -7.42
CA LEU A 208 10.29 -0.39 -6.14
C LEU A 208 8.84 -0.87 -6.03
N PHE A 209 8.62 -2.02 -5.44
CA PHE A 209 7.27 -2.56 -5.26
C PHE A 209 7.27 -3.62 -4.17
N ALA A 210 6.09 -3.93 -3.62
CA ALA A 210 5.96 -5.04 -2.70
C ALA A 210 5.35 -6.27 -3.39
N SER A 211 5.78 -7.46 -2.98
CA SER A 211 5.31 -8.72 -3.55
C SER A 211 5.39 -9.88 -2.56
N THR A 212 4.49 -10.85 -2.70
CA THR A 212 4.54 -12.15 -2.01
C THR A 212 5.25 -13.21 -2.88
N LEU A 213 6.26 -12.80 -3.67
CA LEU A 213 6.99 -13.68 -4.57
C LEU A 213 7.61 -14.85 -3.75
N PRO A 214 7.47 -16.12 -4.20
CA PRO A 214 8.04 -17.25 -3.47
C PRO A 214 9.55 -17.09 -3.23
N GLY A 215 10.00 -17.45 -2.03
CA GLY A 215 11.40 -17.29 -1.61
C GLY A 215 11.75 -15.94 -1.00
N GLY A 216 10.76 -15.10 -0.69
CA GLY A 216 10.91 -13.92 0.18
C GLY A 216 11.22 -14.27 1.64
N PHE A 217 11.39 -13.25 2.46
CA PHE A 217 11.71 -13.30 3.88
C PHE A 217 10.47 -13.48 4.76
N GLY A 218 9.32 -12.95 4.35
CA GLY A 218 8.09 -12.96 5.12
C GLY A 218 6.83 -13.00 4.25
N GLY A 219 5.84 -12.19 4.62
CA GLY A 219 4.57 -12.04 3.92
C GLY A 219 4.74 -11.27 2.61
N TRP A 220 4.69 -9.94 2.69
CA TRP A 220 5.05 -9.06 1.58
C TRP A 220 6.46 -8.55 1.78
N ASP A 221 7.28 -8.66 0.74
CA ASP A 221 8.64 -8.13 0.73
C ASP A 221 8.75 -7.01 -0.30
N ILE A 222 9.65 -6.06 -0.07
CA ILE A 222 10.00 -5.01 -1.04
C ILE A 222 11.08 -5.51 -2.00
N TYR A 223 10.81 -5.35 -3.29
CA TYR A 223 11.69 -5.66 -4.41
C TYR A 223 12.01 -4.40 -5.21
N ILE A 224 13.09 -4.48 -5.99
CA ILE A 224 13.45 -3.46 -6.98
C ILE A 224 13.70 -4.09 -8.36
N SER A 225 13.19 -3.45 -9.41
CA SER A 225 13.52 -3.73 -10.81
C SER A 225 14.02 -2.46 -11.48
N ASN A 226 15.00 -2.58 -12.38
CA ASN A 226 15.57 -1.46 -13.13
C ASN A 226 15.11 -1.52 -14.58
N TRP A 227 14.80 -0.36 -15.17
CA TRP A 227 14.59 -0.22 -16.59
C TRP A 227 15.94 -0.24 -17.32
N THR A 228 16.07 -1.15 -18.29
CA THR A 228 17.28 -1.37 -19.07
C THR A 228 16.95 -1.32 -20.57
N ALA A 229 17.98 -1.46 -21.42
CA ALA A 229 17.78 -1.55 -22.87
C ALA A 229 16.89 -2.75 -23.29
N SER A 230 16.85 -3.82 -22.50
CA SER A 230 16.00 -5.00 -22.74
C SER A 230 14.66 -4.95 -22.00
N GLY A 231 14.33 -3.82 -21.36
CA GLY A 231 13.14 -3.64 -20.53
C GLY A 231 13.42 -3.74 -19.04
N TRP A 232 12.38 -4.02 -18.24
CA TRP A 232 12.52 -4.20 -16.79
C TRP A 232 13.38 -5.42 -16.47
N SER A 233 14.34 -5.27 -15.57
CA SER A 233 15.20 -6.36 -15.09
C SER A 233 14.45 -7.29 -14.15
N GLU A 234 14.99 -8.49 -13.93
CA GLU A 234 14.48 -9.41 -12.91
C GLU A 234 14.41 -8.70 -11.53
N PRO A 235 13.31 -8.88 -10.77
CA PRO A 235 13.18 -8.27 -9.46
C PRO A 235 14.23 -8.79 -8.47
N ARG A 236 14.94 -7.86 -7.84
CA ARG A 236 15.85 -8.16 -6.73
C ARG A 236 15.16 -7.82 -5.41
N ASN A 237 15.05 -8.79 -4.51
CA ASN A 237 14.61 -8.56 -3.14
C ASN A 237 15.60 -7.61 -2.43
N LEU A 238 15.12 -6.61 -1.70
CA LEU A 238 15.99 -5.65 -1.02
C LEU A 238 16.68 -6.21 0.24
N GLY A 239 16.25 -7.37 0.73
CA GLY A 239 16.90 -8.10 1.81
C GLY A 239 16.74 -7.45 3.18
N THR A 240 17.44 -8.04 4.16
CA THR A 240 17.51 -7.50 5.52
C THR A 240 18.48 -6.32 5.59
N PRO A 241 18.27 -5.36 6.52
CA PRO A 241 17.25 -5.35 7.56
C PRO A 241 15.88 -4.83 7.12
N LEU A 242 15.71 -4.43 5.85
CA LEU A 242 14.47 -3.83 5.36
C LEU A 242 13.32 -4.86 5.37
N ASN A 243 13.48 -5.95 4.63
CA ASN A 243 12.52 -7.06 4.62
C ASN A 243 12.72 -7.94 5.86
N THR A 244 11.60 -8.39 6.42
CA THR A 244 11.53 -9.13 7.68
C THR A 244 10.62 -10.35 7.52
N PRO A 245 10.40 -11.15 8.57
CA PRO A 245 9.36 -12.18 8.55
C PRO A 245 7.91 -11.64 8.47
N GLY A 246 7.69 -10.32 8.62
CA GLY A 246 6.37 -9.70 8.55
C GLY A 246 5.98 -9.24 7.14
N ASN A 247 5.20 -8.17 7.08
CA ASN A 247 4.75 -7.54 5.85
C ASN A 247 5.42 -6.17 5.68
N GLU A 248 6.24 -6.02 4.66
CA GLU A 248 6.77 -4.75 4.18
C GLU A 248 6.02 -4.30 2.92
N VAL A 249 5.25 -3.22 3.04
CA VAL A 249 4.36 -2.73 1.98
C VAL A 249 4.50 -1.23 1.76
N THR A 250 3.84 -0.72 0.71
CA THR A 250 3.75 0.71 0.40
C THR A 250 5.11 1.44 0.37
N PRO A 251 6.11 0.94 -0.38
CA PRO A 251 7.38 1.66 -0.50
C PRO A 251 7.17 3.03 -1.13
N TYR A 252 7.95 4.02 -0.71
CA TYR A 252 8.05 5.34 -1.31
C TYR A 252 9.52 5.77 -1.31
N PHE A 253 10.05 6.17 -2.47
CA PHE A 253 11.43 6.61 -2.63
C PHE A 253 11.47 8.09 -2.97
N ASP A 254 12.06 8.91 -2.10
CA ASP A 254 12.15 10.37 -2.29
C ASP A 254 13.37 10.81 -3.11
N GLY A 255 14.28 9.88 -3.44
CA GLY A 255 15.56 10.14 -4.09
C GLY A 255 16.76 9.81 -3.21
N ASP A 256 16.58 9.88 -1.90
CA ASP A 256 17.63 9.63 -0.89
C ASP A 256 17.26 8.47 0.06
N TYR A 257 15.99 8.39 0.45
CA TYR A 257 15.46 7.44 1.43
C TYR A 257 14.28 6.65 0.89
N ILE A 258 14.13 5.42 1.40
CA ILE A 258 12.96 4.57 1.17
C ILE A 258 12.11 4.60 2.43
N TYR A 259 10.89 5.10 2.33
CA TYR A 259 9.88 4.98 3.35
C TYR A 259 9.02 3.76 3.05
N PHE A 260 8.62 3.00 4.06
CA PHE A 260 7.78 1.83 3.89
C PHE A 260 7.00 1.54 5.16
N SER A 261 5.94 0.75 5.06
CA SER A 261 5.19 0.32 6.23
C SER A 261 5.55 -1.12 6.60
N SER A 262 5.71 -1.42 7.90
CA SER A 262 5.96 -2.78 8.39
C SER A 262 5.19 -3.12 9.66
N ASP A 263 4.81 -4.39 9.79
CA ASP A 263 4.14 -4.96 10.97
C ASP A 263 5.04 -5.86 11.84
N TRP A 264 6.36 -5.84 11.57
CA TRP A 264 7.35 -6.62 12.31
C TRP A 264 8.41 -5.77 12.99
N HIS A 265 8.83 -4.68 12.36
CA HIS A 265 9.78 -3.74 12.97
C HIS A 265 9.22 -3.19 14.29
N LYS A 266 10.11 -2.75 15.21
CA LYS A 266 9.68 -2.26 16.53
C LYS A 266 8.91 -0.94 16.36
N GLY A 267 7.60 -1.04 16.46
CA GLY A 267 6.67 0.08 16.31
C GLY A 267 5.67 0.16 17.46
N ILE A 268 4.64 0.97 17.26
CA ILE A 268 3.57 1.25 18.23
C ILE A 268 2.24 0.60 17.85
N GLY A 269 2.15 -0.08 16.70
CA GLY A 269 1.01 -0.94 16.37
C GLY A 269 0.78 -1.14 14.86
N GLY A 270 0.32 -2.34 14.49
CA GLY A 270 -0.08 -2.62 13.11
C GLY A 270 1.04 -2.39 12.09
N LEU A 271 0.73 -1.72 10.99
CA LEU A 271 1.70 -1.27 9.98
C LEU A 271 2.18 0.15 10.32
N ASP A 272 3.39 0.25 10.89
CA ASP A 272 4.04 1.52 11.20
C ASP A 272 4.98 1.96 10.05
N VAL A 273 5.27 3.26 9.94
CA VAL A 273 6.13 3.81 8.88
C VAL A 273 7.60 3.87 9.32
N PHE A 274 8.48 3.32 8.49
CA PHE A 274 9.93 3.28 8.66
C PHE A 274 10.64 4.02 7.52
N LYS A 275 11.91 4.39 7.74
CA LYS A 275 12.79 5.09 6.79
C LYS A 275 14.17 4.44 6.79
#